data_AF-A0A6H1U195-F1
#
_entry.id   AF-A0A6H1U195-F1
#
_cell.length_a   1.000
_cell.length_b   1.000
_cell.length_c   1.000
_cell.angle_alpha   90.00
_cell.angle_beta   90.00
_cell.angle_gamma   90.00
#
_symmetry.space_group_name_H-M   'P 1'
#
loop_
_entity.id
_entity.type
_entity.pdbx_description
1 polymer ?
#
loop_
_entity_poly.entity_id
_entity_poly.type
_entity_poly.pdbx_seq_one_letter_code
_entity_poly.pdbx_strand_id
1 'polypeptide(L)'
;MKPYQKIPIRDCGEPLVPIPRDRLAVVSPHPYQQLGAPYGDRSPFFVREGVLAALLEAQSQLERDRPGWRIQIFDAYRPIAVQQFMVDYSFAQLARLRGLDGRSLDEQQRQALLAEVYQFWAQPNRDPATPPPHSTGGAVDVTLLDPIGDPADMGSPIDEISPRSYPNHFADSDDPLERDYHANREHLHAILHGVGFCRHPNEWWHFCLGDQMWAWLRNVSVARYGGVE
;
A
#
# COMPACT_ATOMS: atom_id res chain seq x y z
N MET A 1 -11.09 -11.56 -10.82
CA MET A 1 -11.59 -10.23 -10.41
C MET A 1 -11.78 -10.24 -8.90
N LYS A 2 -11.19 -9.26 -8.19
CA LYS A 2 -11.27 -9.14 -6.72
C LYS A 2 -12.70 -8.74 -6.31
N PRO A 3 -13.20 -9.12 -5.11
CA PRO A 3 -14.57 -8.83 -4.70
C PRO A 3 -14.95 -7.34 -4.75
N TYR A 4 -14.02 -6.47 -4.34
CA TYR A 4 -14.23 -5.02 -4.29
C TYR A 4 -14.42 -4.37 -5.66
N GLN A 5 -13.94 -4.98 -6.75
CA GLN A 5 -14.05 -4.44 -8.12
C GLN A 5 -15.49 -4.39 -8.64
N LYS A 6 -16.46 -4.96 -7.90
CA LYS A 6 -17.89 -4.87 -8.20
C LYS A 6 -18.53 -3.59 -7.64
N ILE A 7 -17.85 -2.87 -6.74
CA ILE A 7 -18.37 -1.63 -6.16
C ILE A 7 -18.32 -0.54 -7.24
N PRO A 8 -19.44 0.12 -7.60
CA PRO A 8 -19.41 1.21 -8.56
C PRO A 8 -18.59 2.39 -8.04
N ILE A 9 -17.95 3.12 -8.96
CA ILE A 9 -17.19 4.33 -8.65
C ILE A 9 -18.01 5.55 -9.07
N ARG A 10 -18.10 6.54 -8.18
CA ARG A 10 -18.53 7.90 -8.48
C ARG A 10 -17.42 8.84 -8.03
N ASP A 11 -16.49 9.11 -8.94
CA ASP A 11 -15.35 9.97 -8.65
C ASP A 11 -15.83 11.36 -8.21
N CYS A 12 -15.33 11.83 -7.07
CA CYS A 12 -15.72 13.11 -6.48
C CYS A 12 -14.91 14.31 -7.00
N GLY A 13 -13.91 14.08 -7.86
CA GLY A 13 -13.13 15.12 -8.52
C GLY A 13 -12.05 15.78 -7.66
N GLU A 14 -11.80 15.31 -6.44
CA GLU A 14 -10.74 15.85 -5.57
C GLU A 14 -9.36 15.76 -6.26
N PRO A 15 -8.55 16.82 -6.27
CA PRO A 15 -7.27 16.79 -6.96
C PRO A 15 -6.26 15.86 -6.25
N LEU A 16 -5.25 15.40 -7.01
CA LEU A 16 -4.02 14.92 -6.40
C LEU A 16 -3.20 16.11 -5.90
N VAL A 17 -2.73 16.02 -4.65
CA VAL A 17 -1.90 17.03 -4.00
C VAL A 17 -0.60 16.41 -3.49
N PRO A 18 0.51 17.17 -3.46
CA PRO A 18 1.78 16.66 -2.97
C PRO A 18 1.74 16.41 -1.47
N ILE A 19 2.44 15.37 -1.02
CA ILE A 19 2.63 15.10 0.40
C ILE A 19 3.70 16.07 0.98
N PRO A 20 3.37 16.86 2.01
CA PRO A 20 4.29 17.83 2.62
C PRO A 20 5.35 17.13 3.49
N ARG A 21 6.62 17.21 3.07
CA ARG A 21 7.76 16.51 3.70
C ARG A 21 8.15 17.02 5.09
N ASP A 22 7.76 18.24 5.41
CA ASP A 22 7.91 18.85 6.74
C ASP A 22 6.92 18.26 7.76
N ARG A 23 5.81 17.66 7.29
CA ARG A 23 4.78 17.05 8.15
C ARG A 23 4.86 15.53 8.16
N LEU A 24 5.05 14.91 6.99
CA LEU A 24 5.11 13.45 6.81
C LEU A 24 6.48 13.05 6.29
N ALA A 25 7.01 11.93 6.78
CA ALA A 25 8.25 11.39 6.24
C ALA A 25 7.96 10.65 4.92
N VAL A 26 8.95 10.56 4.04
CA VAL A 26 8.86 9.81 2.78
C VAL A 26 10.14 9.01 2.59
N VAL A 27 10.04 7.81 2.01
CA VAL A 27 11.23 7.05 1.64
C VAL A 27 11.93 7.74 0.46
N SER A 28 13.21 8.08 0.61
CA SER A 28 13.97 8.79 -0.43
C SER A 28 15.38 8.20 -0.55
N PRO A 29 15.82 7.77 -1.76
CA PRO A 29 15.08 7.81 -3.02
C PRO A 29 13.90 6.81 -3.05
N HIS A 30 12.85 7.09 -3.82
CA HIS A 30 11.67 6.22 -3.88
C HIS A 30 12.04 4.82 -4.40
N PRO A 31 11.66 3.73 -3.70
CA PRO A 31 12.11 2.36 -4.02
C PRO A 31 11.85 1.95 -5.47
N TYR A 32 10.64 2.18 -5.99
CA TYR A 32 10.30 1.75 -7.35
C TYR A 32 11.00 2.60 -8.41
N GLN A 33 11.25 3.87 -8.13
CA GLN A 33 12.02 4.71 -9.06
C GLN A 33 13.47 4.23 -9.16
N GLN A 34 14.06 3.76 -8.05
CA GLN A 34 15.41 3.17 -8.07
C GLN A 34 15.47 1.88 -8.91
N LEU A 35 14.36 1.12 -8.98
CA LEU A 35 14.25 -0.03 -9.86
C LEU A 35 14.07 0.35 -11.34
N GLY A 36 13.84 1.63 -11.64
CA GLY A 36 13.57 2.13 -13.00
C GLY A 36 12.09 2.20 -13.37
N ALA A 37 11.18 2.16 -12.38
CA ALA A 37 9.75 2.23 -12.66
C ALA A 37 9.36 3.55 -13.36
N PRO A 38 8.52 3.49 -14.40
CA PRO A 38 8.28 4.63 -15.29
C PRO A 38 7.24 5.61 -14.73
N TYR A 39 7.63 6.41 -13.73
CA TYR A 39 6.76 7.46 -13.17
C TYR A 39 6.52 8.65 -14.12
N GLY A 40 7.38 8.83 -15.13
CA GLY A 40 7.26 9.94 -16.08
C GLY A 40 7.43 11.30 -15.37
N ASP A 41 6.45 12.19 -15.56
CA ASP A 41 6.36 13.51 -14.93
C ASP A 41 5.59 13.50 -13.59
N ARG A 42 5.09 12.33 -13.16
CA ARG A 42 4.35 12.16 -11.92
C ARG A 42 5.29 11.85 -10.76
N SER A 43 4.89 12.24 -9.55
CA SER A 43 5.59 11.90 -8.32
C SER A 43 4.83 10.81 -7.55
N PRO A 44 5.54 9.83 -6.94
CA PRO A 44 4.92 8.82 -6.07
C PRO A 44 4.28 9.43 -4.83
N PHE A 45 4.75 10.60 -4.38
CA PHE A 45 4.32 11.23 -3.13
C PHE A 45 3.18 12.23 -3.35
N PHE A 46 2.15 11.78 -4.05
CA PHE A 46 0.88 12.50 -4.23
C PHE A 46 -0.27 11.61 -3.76
N VAL A 47 -1.32 12.22 -3.22
CA VAL A 47 -2.56 11.56 -2.79
C VAL A 47 -3.75 12.48 -3.07
N ARG A 48 -4.98 11.98 -3.00
CA ARG A 48 -6.17 12.85 -3.04
C ARG A 48 -6.18 13.80 -1.85
N GLU A 49 -6.74 15.00 -2.02
CA GLU A 49 -6.78 16.02 -0.96
C GLU A 49 -7.40 15.50 0.35
N GLY A 50 -8.53 14.77 0.29
CA GLY A 50 -9.14 14.16 1.47
C GLY A 50 -8.27 13.10 2.16
N VAL A 51 -7.46 12.38 1.39
CA VAL A 51 -6.48 11.39 1.90
C VAL A 51 -5.34 12.10 2.62
N LEU A 52 -4.83 13.21 2.07
CA LEU A 52 -3.81 14.02 2.75
C LEU A 52 -4.35 14.57 4.08
N ALA A 53 -5.57 15.11 4.09
CA ALA A 53 -6.18 15.63 5.31
C ALA A 53 -6.27 14.55 6.40
N ALA A 54 -6.69 13.34 6.04
CA ALA A 54 -6.75 12.20 6.97
C ALA A 54 -5.34 11.80 7.46
N LEU A 55 -4.34 11.72 6.58
CA LEU A 55 -2.95 11.42 6.97
C LEU A 55 -2.38 12.44 7.96
N LEU A 56 -2.69 13.73 7.78
CA LEU A 56 -2.25 14.77 8.69
C LEU A 56 -2.90 14.67 10.06
N GLU A 57 -4.18 14.28 10.14
CA GLU A 57 -4.84 13.99 11.42
C GLU A 57 -4.24 12.74 12.08
N ALA A 58 -3.96 11.68 11.32
CA ALA A 58 -3.29 10.48 11.86
C ALA A 58 -1.88 10.80 12.38
N GLN A 59 -1.12 11.65 11.68
CA GLN A 59 0.18 12.14 12.15
C GLN A 59 0.05 12.97 13.44
N SER A 60 -1.00 13.80 13.56
CA SER A 60 -1.27 14.53 14.80
C SER A 60 -1.67 13.59 15.94
N GLN A 61 -2.41 12.52 15.67
CA GLN A 61 -2.68 11.48 16.67
C GLN A 61 -1.42 10.74 17.09
N LEU A 62 -0.56 10.34 16.13
CA LEU A 62 0.72 9.71 16.40
C LEU A 62 1.60 10.58 17.30
N GLU A 63 1.69 11.88 17.03
CA GLU A 63 2.47 12.80 17.86
C GLU A 63 1.94 12.89 19.30
N ARG A 64 0.62 12.76 19.51
CA ARG A 64 0.02 12.69 20.86
C ARG A 64 0.37 11.40 21.58
N ASP A 65 0.33 10.27 20.86
CA ASP A 65 0.54 8.94 21.44
C ASP A 65 2.03 8.62 21.65
N ARG A 66 2.88 9.06 20.71
CA ARG A 66 4.32 8.83 20.66
C ARG A 66 5.03 10.12 20.16
N PRO A 67 5.32 11.08 21.06
CA PRO A 67 5.95 12.34 20.68
C PRO A 67 7.25 12.15 19.87
N GLY A 68 7.41 12.92 18.80
CA GLY A 68 8.52 12.86 17.86
C GLY A 68 8.43 11.75 16.80
N TRP A 69 7.48 10.83 16.89
CA TRP A 69 7.30 9.79 15.88
C TRP A 69 6.61 10.33 14.62
N ARG A 70 6.95 9.76 13.46
CA ARG A 70 6.42 10.19 12.17
C ARG A 70 5.87 9.04 11.36
N ILE A 71 4.79 9.27 10.63
CA ILE A 71 4.35 8.37 9.57
C ILE A 71 5.30 8.56 8.39
N GLN A 72 5.88 7.46 7.90
CA GLN A 72 6.68 7.44 6.67
C GLN A 72 5.89 6.80 5.54
N ILE A 73 5.74 7.54 4.45
CA ILE A 73 5.14 7.09 3.21
C ILE A 73 6.19 6.35 2.38
N PHE A 74 5.95 5.08 2.12
CA PHE A 74 6.76 4.24 1.24
C PHE A 74 6.34 4.43 -0.22
N ASP A 75 5.05 4.26 -0.52
CA ASP A 75 4.44 4.53 -1.82
C ASP A 75 3.03 5.13 -1.64
N ALA A 76 2.57 5.90 -2.63
CA ALA A 76 1.23 6.48 -2.63
C ALA A 76 0.63 6.48 -4.05
N TYR A 77 0.66 7.60 -4.78
CA TYR A 77 0.11 7.61 -6.14
C TYR A 77 0.98 6.79 -7.09
N ARG A 78 0.36 5.81 -7.75
CA ARG A 78 1.04 4.90 -8.68
C ARG A 78 0.39 4.92 -10.06
N PRO A 79 1.07 5.43 -11.09
CA PRO A 79 0.63 5.31 -12.47
C PRO A 79 0.39 3.86 -12.90
N ILE A 80 -0.49 3.61 -13.87
CA ILE A 80 -0.78 2.24 -14.35
C ILE A 80 0.48 1.58 -14.94
N ALA A 81 1.34 2.37 -15.60
CA ALA A 81 2.62 1.89 -16.12
C ALA A 81 3.56 1.42 -14.99
N VAL A 82 3.54 2.09 -13.84
CA VAL A 82 4.31 1.69 -12.66
C VAL A 82 3.70 0.44 -12.02
N GLN A 83 2.36 0.35 -11.92
CA GLN A 83 1.68 -0.86 -11.44
C GLN A 83 2.06 -2.09 -12.28
N GLN A 84 2.04 -1.96 -13.60
CA GLN A 84 2.46 -3.02 -14.52
C GLN A 84 3.94 -3.39 -14.30
N PHE A 85 4.82 -2.38 -14.25
CA PHE A 85 6.24 -2.59 -14.00
C PHE A 85 6.50 -3.40 -12.72
N MET A 86 5.82 -3.07 -11.62
CA MET A 86 6.03 -3.75 -10.35
C MET A 86 5.45 -5.17 -10.32
N VAL A 87 4.33 -5.41 -11.03
CA VAL A 87 3.82 -6.78 -11.23
C VAL A 87 4.83 -7.64 -11.99
N ASP A 88 5.40 -7.11 -13.07
CA ASP A 88 6.40 -7.81 -13.87
C ASP A 88 7.70 -8.05 -13.08
N TYR A 89 8.13 -7.04 -12.31
CA TYR A 89 9.29 -7.13 -11.44
C TYR A 89 9.11 -8.22 -10.37
N SER A 90 7.99 -8.18 -9.64
CA SER A 90 7.68 -9.15 -8.59
C SER A 90 7.54 -10.57 -9.14
N PHE A 91 6.94 -10.73 -10.32
CA PHE A 91 6.88 -12.01 -11.02
C PHE A 91 8.28 -12.56 -11.32
N ALA A 92 9.17 -11.73 -11.87
CA ALA A 92 10.54 -12.12 -12.17
C ALA A 92 11.35 -12.48 -10.92
N GLN A 93 11.18 -11.74 -9.82
CA GLN A 93 11.83 -12.05 -8.53
C GLN A 93 11.33 -13.38 -7.98
N LEU A 94 10.02 -13.60 -7.96
CA LEU A 94 9.43 -14.85 -7.46
C LEU A 94 9.88 -16.05 -8.30
N ALA A 95 9.88 -15.94 -9.63
CA ALA A 95 10.40 -16.99 -10.51
C ALA A 95 11.87 -17.33 -10.19
N ARG A 96 12.72 -16.30 -10.01
CA ARG A 96 14.13 -16.48 -9.67
C ARG A 96 14.32 -17.14 -8.31
N LEU A 97 13.55 -16.75 -7.30
CA LEU A 97 13.58 -17.37 -5.96
C LEU A 97 13.19 -18.86 -6.00
N ARG A 98 12.30 -19.24 -6.92
CA ARG A 98 11.91 -20.64 -7.15
C ARG A 98 12.88 -21.42 -8.05
N GLY A 99 13.98 -20.80 -8.49
CA GLY A 99 14.94 -21.42 -9.41
C GLY A 99 14.39 -21.64 -10.81
N LEU A 100 13.34 -20.91 -11.21
CA LEU A 100 12.72 -21.01 -12.52
C LEU A 100 13.28 -19.94 -13.46
N ASP A 101 13.57 -20.32 -14.71
CA ASP A 101 13.85 -19.34 -15.77
C ASP A 101 12.52 -18.84 -16.35
N GLY A 102 12.25 -17.54 -16.20
CA GLY A 102 11.03 -16.88 -16.67
C GLY A 102 10.74 -17.07 -18.16
N ARG A 103 11.76 -17.43 -18.96
CA ARG A 103 11.65 -17.69 -20.41
C ARG A 103 11.25 -19.11 -20.77
N SER A 104 11.33 -20.05 -19.84
CA SER A 104 11.01 -21.47 -20.05
C SER A 104 9.87 -21.96 -19.15
N LEU A 105 9.17 -21.04 -18.47
CA LEU A 105 7.97 -21.36 -17.70
C LEU A 105 6.88 -21.92 -18.61
N ASP A 106 6.32 -23.07 -18.22
CA ASP A 106 5.06 -23.53 -18.78
C ASP A 106 3.89 -22.65 -18.28
N GLU A 107 2.72 -22.84 -18.90
CA GLU A 107 1.54 -22.04 -18.57
C GLU A 107 1.08 -22.25 -17.12
N GLN A 108 1.18 -23.46 -16.59
CA GLN A 108 0.75 -23.76 -15.22
C GLN A 108 1.64 -23.05 -14.20
N GLN A 109 2.96 -23.09 -14.39
CA GLN A 109 3.94 -22.41 -13.55
C GLN A 109 3.75 -20.90 -13.62
N ARG A 110 3.55 -20.35 -14.82
CA ARG A 110 3.26 -18.92 -15.00
C ARG A 110 2.00 -18.50 -14.25
N GLN A 111 0.91 -19.25 -14.38
CA GLN A 111 -0.35 -18.94 -13.69
C GLN A 111 -0.22 -19.05 -12.17
N ALA A 112 0.53 -20.03 -11.66
CA ALA A 112 0.78 -20.16 -10.22
C ALA A 112 1.56 -18.96 -9.67
N LEU A 113 2.64 -18.56 -10.34
CA LEU A 113 3.44 -17.39 -9.95
C LEU A 113 2.62 -16.09 -10.02
N LEU A 114 1.84 -15.90 -11.08
CA LEU A 114 0.95 -14.73 -11.18
C LEU A 114 -0.12 -14.74 -10.10
N ALA A 115 -0.66 -15.91 -9.75
CA ALA A 115 -1.64 -16.01 -8.67
C ALA A 115 -1.03 -15.60 -7.32
N GLU A 116 0.21 -15.98 -7.02
CA GLU A 116 0.96 -15.52 -5.84
C GLU A 116 1.23 -14.01 -5.89
N VAL A 117 1.73 -13.48 -7.01
CA VAL A 117 1.95 -12.03 -7.19
C VAL A 117 0.65 -11.25 -6.98
N TYR A 118 -0.47 -11.71 -7.53
CA TYR A 118 -1.76 -11.06 -7.39
C TYR A 118 -2.41 -11.20 -6.00
N GLN A 119 -1.79 -11.89 -5.04
CA GLN A 119 -2.20 -11.82 -3.64
C GLN A 119 -1.87 -10.45 -3.01
N PHE A 120 -0.76 -9.84 -3.44
CA PHE A 120 -0.20 -8.59 -2.91
C PHE A 120 -0.26 -7.44 -3.92
N TRP A 121 -0.20 -7.73 -5.22
CA TRP A 121 -0.30 -6.72 -6.26
C TRP A 121 -1.69 -6.73 -6.91
N ALA A 122 -2.32 -5.56 -7.02
CA ALA A 122 -3.49 -5.41 -7.89
C ALA A 122 -3.11 -5.66 -9.36
N GLN A 123 -4.02 -6.22 -10.14
CA GLN A 123 -3.83 -6.33 -11.58
C GLN A 123 -3.77 -4.93 -12.20
N PRO A 124 -2.79 -4.63 -13.06
CA PRO A 124 -2.74 -3.35 -13.76
C PRO A 124 -3.94 -3.28 -14.70
N ASN A 125 -4.69 -2.17 -14.63
CA ASN A 125 -5.92 -2.04 -15.39
C ASN A 125 -6.22 -0.58 -15.72
N ARG A 126 -6.48 -0.30 -17.00
CA ARG A 126 -6.86 1.03 -17.51
C ARG A 126 -8.37 1.26 -17.55
N ASP A 127 -9.18 0.25 -17.25
CA ASP A 127 -10.62 0.42 -17.13
C ASP A 127 -10.94 1.36 -15.94
N PRO A 128 -11.55 2.53 -16.18
CA PRO A 128 -11.91 3.47 -15.12
C PRO A 128 -12.86 2.90 -14.07
N ALA A 129 -13.58 1.81 -14.40
CA ALA A 129 -14.47 1.13 -13.47
C ALA A 129 -13.75 0.20 -12.48
N THR A 130 -12.50 -0.19 -12.77
CA THR A 130 -11.73 -1.14 -11.96
C THR A 130 -10.23 -0.80 -11.88
N PRO A 131 -9.86 0.46 -11.55
CA PRO A 131 -8.46 0.87 -11.43
C PRO A 131 -7.77 0.18 -10.23
N PRO A 132 -6.45 -0.03 -10.28
CA PRO A 132 -5.67 -0.40 -9.10
C PRO A 132 -5.83 0.66 -7.97
N PRO A 133 -5.89 0.25 -6.68
CA PRO A 133 -6.07 1.17 -5.55
C PRO A 133 -5.15 2.40 -5.55
N HIS A 134 -3.83 2.20 -5.67
CA HIS A 134 -2.86 3.31 -5.72
C HIS A 134 -3.04 4.25 -6.91
N SER A 135 -3.56 3.74 -8.04
CA SER A 135 -3.82 4.55 -9.23
C SER A 135 -5.05 5.46 -9.10
N THR A 136 -5.78 5.36 -7.99
CA THR A 136 -6.83 6.31 -7.62
C THR A 136 -6.31 7.51 -6.81
N GLY A 137 -5.09 7.39 -6.23
CA GLY A 137 -4.58 8.31 -5.22
C GLY A 137 -5.24 8.17 -3.83
N GLY A 138 -6.08 7.14 -3.67
CA GLY A 138 -6.79 6.79 -2.44
C GLY A 138 -6.02 5.85 -1.50
N ALA A 139 -4.89 5.29 -1.95
CA ALA A 139 -4.13 4.29 -1.22
C ALA A 139 -2.70 4.74 -0.92
N VAL A 140 -2.17 4.24 0.19
CA VAL A 140 -0.81 4.49 0.68
C VAL A 140 -0.23 3.23 1.30
N ASP A 141 1.07 3.05 1.10
CA ASP A 141 1.89 2.05 1.80
C ASP A 141 2.77 2.80 2.81
N VAL A 142 2.65 2.46 4.10
CA VAL A 142 3.22 3.27 5.17
C VAL A 142 3.84 2.46 6.30
N THR A 143 4.79 3.07 7.00
CA THR A 143 5.33 2.61 8.27
C THR A 143 5.47 3.77 9.26
N LEU A 144 5.98 3.49 10.46
CA LEU A 144 6.30 4.48 11.47
C LEU A 144 7.81 4.69 11.53
N LEU A 145 8.24 5.93 11.77
CA LEU A 145 9.59 6.29 12.17
C LEU A 145 9.58 6.74 13.62
N ASP A 146 10.60 6.33 14.34
CA ASP A 146 10.87 6.85 15.67
C ASP A 146 11.46 8.29 15.62
N PRO A 147 11.71 8.93 16.78
CA PRO A 147 12.21 10.31 16.82
C PRO A 147 13.64 10.50 16.32
N ILE A 148 14.42 9.43 16.18
CA ILE A 148 15.77 9.48 15.60
C ILE A 148 15.76 9.20 14.09
N GLY A 149 14.61 8.78 13.55
CA GLY A 149 14.37 8.59 12.12
C GLY A 149 14.47 7.13 11.66
N ASP A 150 14.57 6.18 12.59
CA ASP A 150 14.65 4.76 12.28
C ASP A 150 13.24 4.17 12.07
N PRO A 151 13.03 3.34 11.04
CA PRO A 151 11.76 2.64 10.87
C PRO A 151 11.47 1.70 12.01
N ALA A 152 10.24 1.78 12.53
CA ALA A 152 9.75 0.81 13.50
C ALA A 152 9.80 -0.60 12.87
N ASP A 153 10.29 -1.57 13.65
CA ASP A 153 10.31 -2.94 13.18
C ASP A 153 8.89 -3.51 13.15
N MET A 154 8.48 -3.94 11.97
CA MET A 154 7.17 -4.47 11.66
C MET A 154 7.24 -5.98 11.41
N GLY A 155 8.40 -6.61 11.59
CA GLY A 155 8.60 -8.06 11.44
C GLY A 155 8.64 -8.58 10.00
N SER A 156 8.40 -7.74 9.01
CA SER A 156 8.63 -8.03 7.59
C SER A 156 8.73 -6.71 6.83
N PRO A 157 9.56 -6.61 5.79
CA PRO A 157 9.59 -5.41 4.95
C PRO A 157 8.28 -5.21 4.19
N ILE A 158 8.05 -3.97 3.76
CA ILE A 158 7.01 -3.65 2.75
C ILE A 158 7.32 -4.42 1.46
N ASP A 159 6.28 -4.82 0.73
CA ASP A 159 6.30 -5.64 -0.48
C ASP A 159 6.75 -7.10 -0.31
N GLU A 160 6.94 -7.59 0.91
CA GLU A 160 7.24 -9.01 1.11
C GLU A 160 6.04 -9.88 0.65
N ILE A 161 6.31 -10.87 -0.22
CA ILE A 161 5.32 -11.83 -0.71
C ILE A 161 5.40 -13.08 0.17
N SER A 162 4.90 -12.98 1.41
CA SER A 162 4.89 -14.09 2.36
C SER A 162 3.76 -13.94 3.39
N PRO A 163 3.41 -15.02 4.13
CA PRO A 163 2.46 -14.91 5.24
C PRO A 163 2.86 -13.91 6.34
N ARG A 164 4.14 -13.54 6.49
CA ARG A 164 4.58 -12.54 7.47
C ARG A 164 4.01 -11.15 7.18
N SER A 165 3.63 -10.89 5.93
CA SER A 165 2.98 -9.66 5.51
C SER A 165 1.54 -9.51 5.99
N TYR A 166 0.89 -10.62 6.39
CA TYR A 166 -0.47 -10.59 6.89
C TYR A 166 -0.53 -9.81 8.20
N PRO A 167 -1.51 -8.90 8.39
CA PRO A 167 -1.54 -8.01 9.54
C PRO A 167 -1.41 -8.71 10.90
N ASN A 168 -2.08 -9.85 11.06
CA ASN A 168 -2.15 -10.61 12.31
C ASN A 168 -1.15 -11.78 12.37
N HIS A 169 -0.13 -11.83 11.50
CA HIS A 169 0.83 -12.95 11.48
C HIS A 169 1.47 -13.22 12.85
N PHE A 170 1.80 -12.16 13.59
CA PHE A 170 2.46 -12.22 14.89
C PHE A 170 1.51 -12.11 16.09
N ALA A 171 0.18 -12.15 15.87
CA ALA A 171 -0.81 -11.84 16.92
C ALA A 171 -0.76 -12.81 18.12
N ASP A 172 -0.48 -14.09 17.85
CA ASP A 172 -0.46 -15.16 18.85
C ASP A 172 0.97 -15.58 19.25
N SER A 173 1.98 -14.75 18.97
CA SER A 173 3.38 -15.11 19.26
C SER A 173 3.78 -14.90 20.72
N ASP A 174 4.46 -15.90 21.28
CA ASP A 174 5.09 -15.83 22.61
C ASP A 174 6.51 -15.23 22.57
N ASP A 175 7.07 -14.96 21.38
CA ASP A 175 8.36 -14.29 21.25
C ASP A 175 8.21 -12.79 21.56
N PRO A 176 9.01 -12.21 22.49
CA PRO A 176 8.91 -10.79 22.82
C PRO A 176 9.09 -9.84 21.64
N LEU A 177 10.00 -10.15 20.72
CA LEU A 177 10.30 -9.32 19.57
C LEU A 177 9.13 -9.36 18.57
N GLU A 178 8.53 -10.53 18.35
CA GLU A 178 7.36 -10.66 17.48
C GLU A 178 6.11 -9.96 18.05
N ARG A 179 5.96 -9.94 19.39
CA ARG A 179 4.92 -9.12 20.02
C ARG A 179 5.11 -7.62 19.77
N ASP A 180 6.35 -7.14 19.78
CA ASP A 180 6.65 -5.74 19.46
C ASP A 180 6.29 -5.41 18.00
N TYR A 181 6.56 -6.33 17.07
CA TYR A 181 6.15 -6.20 15.66
C TYR A 181 4.63 -6.06 15.54
N HIS A 182 3.89 -6.93 16.22
CA HIS A 182 2.43 -6.86 16.21
C HIS A 182 1.91 -5.57 16.84
N ALA A 183 2.48 -5.15 17.97
CA ALA A 183 2.11 -3.90 18.65
C ALA A 183 2.34 -2.67 17.76
N ASN A 184 3.43 -2.62 16.98
CA ASN A 184 3.67 -1.56 16.02
C ASN A 184 2.64 -1.55 14.88
N ARG A 185 2.31 -2.73 14.33
CA ARG A 185 1.28 -2.88 13.29
C ARG A 185 -0.10 -2.44 13.77
N GLU A 186 -0.47 -2.81 15.00
CA GLU A 186 -1.76 -2.45 15.59
C GLU A 186 -1.83 -0.98 15.96
N HIS A 187 -0.73 -0.37 16.42
CA HIS A 187 -0.69 1.08 16.65
C HIS A 187 -0.86 1.85 15.34
N LEU A 188 -0.10 1.50 14.29
CA LEU A 188 -0.25 2.07 12.95
C LEU A 188 -1.68 1.90 12.42
N HIS A 189 -2.25 0.70 12.59
CA HIS A 189 -3.62 0.44 12.19
C HIS A 189 -4.63 1.30 12.94
N ALA A 190 -4.50 1.41 14.27
CA ALA A 190 -5.41 2.18 15.10
C ALA A 190 -5.44 3.66 14.72
N ILE A 191 -4.28 4.30 14.52
CA ILE A 191 -4.22 5.73 14.18
C ILE A 191 -4.82 6.02 12.79
N LEU A 192 -4.56 5.16 11.80
CA LEU A 192 -5.08 5.33 10.44
C LEU A 192 -6.56 4.98 10.36
N HIS A 193 -6.98 3.90 11.03
CA HIS A 193 -8.39 3.53 11.11
C HIS A 193 -9.22 4.59 11.84
N GLY A 194 -8.67 5.20 12.88
CA GLY A 194 -9.31 6.29 13.63
C GLY A 194 -9.70 7.51 12.78
N VAL A 195 -8.96 7.75 11.69
CA VAL A 195 -9.21 8.84 10.74
C VAL A 195 -9.89 8.36 9.44
N GLY A 196 -10.35 7.12 9.40
CA GLY A 196 -11.20 6.58 8.35
C GLY A 196 -10.53 5.69 7.30
N PHE A 197 -9.22 5.42 7.39
CA PHE A 197 -8.57 4.44 6.51
C PHE A 197 -9.03 3.01 6.80
N CYS A 198 -8.91 2.14 5.79
CA CYS A 198 -9.02 0.70 5.94
C CYS A 198 -7.70 0.02 5.60
N ARG A 199 -7.24 -0.88 6.47
CA ARG A 199 -6.05 -1.71 6.23
C ARG A 199 -6.38 -2.84 5.26
N HIS A 200 -5.47 -3.15 4.34
CA HIS A 200 -5.62 -4.32 3.47
C HIS A 200 -5.64 -5.62 4.29
N PRO A 201 -6.49 -6.61 3.96
CA PRO A 201 -6.57 -7.86 4.72
C PRO A 201 -5.28 -8.69 4.73
N ASN A 202 -4.43 -8.53 3.71
CA ASN A 202 -3.21 -9.33 3.52
C ASN A 202 -1.91 -8.53 3.65
N GLU A 203 -1.97 -7.21 3.88
CA GLU A 203 -0.78 -6.36 3.91
C GLU A 203 -0.84 -5.45 5.14
N TRP A 204 0.13 -5.58 6.04
CA TRP A 204 0.16 -4.78 7.26
C TRP A 204 0.39 -3.28 7.00
N TRP A 205 1.02 -2.95 5.86
CA TRP A 205 1.45 -1.59 5.49
C TRP A 205 0.44 -0.83 4.62
N HIS A 206 -0.47 -1.53 3.94
CA HIS A 206 -1.33 -0.93 2.92
C HIS A 206 -2.63 -0.42 3.52
N PHE A 207 -2.91 0.85 3.28
CA PHE A 207 -4.14 1.51 3.74
C PHE A 207 -4.80 2.24 2.59
N CYS A 208 -6.13 2.17 2.55
CA CYS A 208 -6.95 2.82 1.54
C CYS A 208 -8.04 3.69 2.16
N LEU A 209 -8.40 4.76 1.47
CA LEU A 209 -9.48 5.67 1.82
C LEU A 209 -10.18 6.10 0.52
N GLY A 210 -11.50 5.88 0.45
CA GLY A 210 -12.36 6.34 -0.64
C GLY A 210 -12.35 5.53 -1.94
N ASP A 211 -11.42 4.59 -2.14
CA ASP A 211 -11.41 3.71 -3.32
C ASP A 211 -12.41 2.53 -3.20
N GLN A 212 -12.43 1.64 -4.21
CA GLN A 212 -13.32 0.46 -4.23
C GLN A 212 -13.07 -0.50 -3.06
N MET A 213 -11.81 -0.69 -2.66
CA MET A 213 -11.48 -1.58 -1.56
C MET A 213 -11.93 -0.99 -0.22
N TRP A 214 -11.70 0.30 0.00
CA TRP A 214 -12.22 1.02 1.15
C TRP A 214 -13.75 0.90 1.22
N ALA A 215 -14.43 1.13 0.10
CA ALA A 215 -15.89 1.04 0.06
C ALA A 215 -16.37 -0.38 0.38
N TRP A 216 -15.70 -1.40 -0.15
CA TRP A 216 -16.00 -2.80 0.17
C TRP A 216 -15.76 -3.13 1.66
N LEU A 217 -14.62 -2.74 2.23
CA LEU A 217 -14.28 -2.98 3.64
C LEU A 217 -15.22 -2.24 4.60
N ARG A 218 -15.71 -1.06 4.21
CA ARG A 218 -16.69 -0.26 4.98
C ARG A 218 -18.14 -0.62 4.71
N ASN A 219 -18.42 -1.56 3.80
CA ASN A 219 -19.76 -1.88 3.33
C ASN A 219 -20.53 -0.65 2.79
N VAL A 220 -19.82 0.23 2.07
CA VAL A 220 -20.35 1.40 1.36
C VAL A 220 -20.63 1.00 -0.09
N SER A 221 -21.77 1.45 -0.61
CA SER A 221 -22.26 1.01 -1.93
C SER A 221 -21.58 1.67 -3.13
N VAL A 222 -20.83 2.75 -2.93
CA VAL A 222 -20.17 3.52 -4.00
C VAL A 222 -18.81 4.04 -3.52
N ALA A 223 -17.77 3.81 -4.31
CA ALA A 223 -16.44 4.39 -4.09
C ALA A 223 -16.36 5.84 -4.59
N ARG A 224 -15.58 6.67 -3.90
CA ARG A 224 -15.44 8.11 -4.16
C ARG A 224 -14.25 8.47 -5.05
N TYR A 225 -13.27 7.59 -5.18
CA TYR A 225 -12.08 7.81 -5.99
C TYR A 225 -11.99 6.77 -7.10
N GLY A 226 -11.95 7.26 -8.34
CA GLY A 226 -11.63 6.51 -9.55
C GLY A 226 -10.18 6.68 -9.97
N GLY A 227 -9.83 6.04 -11.09
CA GLY A 227 -8.50 6.13 -11.67
C GLY A 227 -8.17 7.56 -12.08
N VAL A 228 -6.92 7.97 -11.86
CA VAL A 228 -6.41 9.29 -12.25
C VAL A 228 -6.01 9.33 -13.73
N GLU A 229 -5.68 8.18 -14.31
CA GLU A 229 -5.38 7.97 -15.74
C GLU A 229 -6.58 7.42 -16.52
#